data_AF-A0A3M1Q4I5-F1
#
_entry.id   AF-A0A3M1Q4I5-F1
#
_cell.length_a   1.000
_cell.length_b   1.000
_cell.length_c   1.000
_cell.angle_alpha   90.00
_cell.angle_beta   90.00
_cell.angle_gamma   90.00
#
_symmetry.space_group_name_H-M   'P 1'
#
loop_
_entity.id
_entity.type
_entity.pdbx_description
1 polymer ?
#
loop_
_entity_poly.entity_id
_entity_poly.type
_entity_poly.pdbx_seq_one_letter_code
_entity_poly.pdbx_strand_id
1 'polypeptide(L)'
;MADPQLTSKETPARSGDALSAGRSLCVSRRQRAAEPSEAVYIGLGANLGDRQANLSAALDALGEHADVAVVRVSGVYETRPEGGPPDQNNYLNAVAELRTRLEPLELLEVLMDVEARLGRRRSAPNAPRTIDLDLLLFGRRRISLPRLVVPHPRMWRRRFVLTPLADLCDVAAMRAALEQDGNVDAAAAPGDREEG
;
A
#
# COMPACT_ATOMS: atom_id res chain seq x y z
N MET A 1 3.21 8.01 79.60
CA MET A 1 1.94 7.48 80.16
C MET A 1 0.80 8.22 79.47
N ALA A 2 -0.08 7.45 78.82
CA ALA A 2 -1.46 7.69 78.33
C ALA A 2 -2.06 9.11 78.15
N ASP A 3 -2.44 9.43 76.89
CA ASP A 3 -3.80 9.73 76.31
C ASP A 3 -5.00 10.10 77.23
N PRO A 4 -6.19 10.61 76.73
CA PRO A 4 -6.61 11.04 75.36
C PRO A 4 -7.63 12.25 75.31
N GLN A 5 -8.20 12.50 74.11
CA GLN A 5 -9.54 13.06 73.75
C GLN A 5 -9.61 14.51 73.20
N LEU A 6 -9.83 14.70 71.89
CA LEU A 6 -11.11 14.73 71.12
C LEU A 6 -11.91 16.04 71.30
N THR A 7 -12.01 16.87 70.26
CA THR A 7 -13.30 17.42 69.76
C THR A 7 -13.19 17.87 68.29
N SER A 8 -14.22 17.49 67.55
CA SER A 8 -14.43 17.51 66.10
C SER A 8 -14.90 18.85 65.52
N LYS A 9 -14.74 19.05 64.20
CA LYS A 9 -15.83 19.19 63.18
C LYS A 9 -15.30 19.76 61.84
N GLU A 10 -15.24 18.93 60.79
CA GLU A 10 -16.11 18.90 59.57
C GLU A 10 -15.68 19.91 58.46
N THR A 11 -15.06 19.54 57.30
CA THR A 11 -15.48 18.78 56.08
C THR A 11 -16.28 19.65 55.07
N PRO A 12 -16.28 19.45 53.71
CA PRO A 12 -15.39 18.79 52.74
C PRO A 12 -15.00 19.67 51.51
N ALA A 13 -14.05 19.20 50.68
CA ALA A 13 -14.22 19.29 49.22
C ALA A 13 -13.63 18.06 48.53
N ARG A 14 -14.51 17.39 47.79
CA ARG A 14 -14.28 16.19 46.96
C ARG A 14 -13.49 16.52 45.70
N SER A 15 -13.17 15.42 45.00
CA SER A 15 -12.88 15.26 43.56
C SER A 15 -11.38 15.05 43.35
N GLY A 16 -10.89 13.94 42.84
CA GLY A 16 -11.52 12.79 42.22
C GLY A 16 -10.41 12.05 41.47
N ASP A 17 -10.57 10.75 41.35
CA ASP A 17 -9.95 9.89 40.32
C ASP A 17 -8.42 9.73 40.35
N ALA A 18 -7.82 8.57 40.15
CA ALA A 18 -8.25 7.19 40.06
C ALA A 18 -6.94 6.35 40.09
N LEU A 19 -7.02 5.13 40.63
CA LEU A 19 -6.57 3.86 40.01
C LEU A 19 -5.52 3.97 38.87
N SER A 20 -4.55 3.09 38.67
CA SER A 20 -4.22 1.76 39.16
C SER A 20 -3.14 1.23 38.21
N ALA A 21 -2.26 0.37 38.72
CA ALA A 21 -1.54 -0.73 38.07
C ALA A 21 -1.37 -0.73 36.53
N GLY A 22 -0.11 -0.80 36.09
CA GLY A 22 0.26 -1.26 34.76
C GLY A 22 1.32 -2.36 34.83
N ARG A 23 0.88 -3.60 35.01
CA ARG A 23 1.71 -4.81 34.88
C ARG A 23 2.22 -4.94 33.45
N SER A 24 3.45 -5.44 33.35
CA SER A 24 4.12 -6.08 32.22
C SER A 24 3.21 -6.59 31.10
N LEU A 25 3.54 -6.23 29.86
CA LEU A 25 3.33 -7.09 28.71
C LEU A 25 4.62 -7.14 27.88
N CYS A 26 5.44 -8.13 28.21
CA CYS A 26 6.33 -8.74 27.25
C CYS A 26 5.51 -9.12 26.00
N VAL A 27 5.87 -8.58 24.83
CA VAL A 27 5.30 -9.03 23.55
C VAL A 27 5.99 -10.35 23.17
N SER A 28 5.67 -11.41 23.91
CA SER A 28 6.10 -12.77 23.62
C SER A 28 4.93 -13.54 23.06
N ARG A 29 4.73 -13.51 21.73
CA ARG A 29 4.00 -14.57 21.04
C ARG A 29 4.47 -14.66 19.60
N ARG A 30 5.52 -15.49 19.44
CA ARG A 30 5.77 -16.40 18.32
C ARG A 30 5.08 -15.98 17.02
N GLN A 31 5.80 -15.22 16.20
CA GLN A 31 5.60 -15.34 14.75
C GLN A 31 5.80 -16.82 14.42
N ARG A 32 4.69 -17.55 14.25
CA ARG A 32 4.71 -18.70 13.34
C ARG A 32 5.32 -18.15 12.06
N ALA A 33 6.37 -18.79 11.55
CA ALA A 33 6.92 -18.48 10.25
C ALA A 33 5.74 -18.39 9.26
N ALA A 34 5.43 -17.16 8.84
CA ALA A 34 4.39 -16.94 7.87
C ALA A 34 4.88 -17.60 6.58
N GLU A 35 4.08 -18.48 6.00
CA GLU A 35 4.22 -18.89 4.60
C GLU A 35 4.54 -17.66 3.75
N PRO A 36 5.47 -17.74 2.79
CA PRO A 36 6.09 -16.56 2.21
C PRO A 36 5.05 -15.69 1.52
N SER A 37 4.69 -14.56 2.15
CA SER A 37 3.95 -13.48 1.47
C SER A 37 4.79 -13.00 0.30
N GLU A 38 4.25 -13.05 -0.91
CA GLU A 38 4.98 -12.71 -2.13
C GLU A 38 5.38 -11.23 -2.14
N ALA A 39 6.56 -10.92 -2.70
CA ALA A 39 7.01 -9.55 -2.87
C ALA A 39 6.20 -8.92 -4.00
N VAL A 40 5.47 -7.85 -3.71
CA VAL A 40 4.66 -7.13 -4.68
C VAL A 40 5.19 -5.72 -4.81
N TYR A 41 5.29 -5.20 -6.03
CA TYR A 41 5.72 -3.82 -6.27
C TYR A 41 4.59 -3.03 -6.88
N ILE A 42 4.28 -1.89 -6.27
CA ILE A 42 3.29 -0.94 -6.79
C ILE A 42 3.96 0.39 -7.09
N GLY A 43 3.52 1.04 -8.18
CA GLY A 43 3.88 2.40 -8.51
C GLY A 43 2.86 3.37 -7.92
N LEU A 44 3.33 4.47 -7.36
CA LEU A 44 2.50 5.56 -6.86
C LEU A 44 2.78 6.81 -7.67
N GLY A 45 1.73 7.56 -8.03
CA GLY A 45 1.85 8.80 -8.81
C GLY A 45 0.81 9.85 -8.44
N ALA A 46 1.24 11.09 -8.18
CA ALA A 46 0.33 12.20 -7.83
C ALA A 46 0.74 13.51 -8.51
N ASN A 47 -0.19 14.22 -9.15
CA ASN A 47 0.09 15.55 -9.73
C ASN A 47 -0.93 16.65 -9.36
N LEU A 48 -1.98 16.33 -8.62
CA LEU A 48 -2.95 17.31 -8.11
C LEU A 48 -2.86 17.50 -6.60
N GLY A 49 -3.17 18.72 -6.14
CA GLY A 49 -3.24 19.06 -4.72
C GLY A 49 -1.90 18.94 -3.99
N ASP A 50 -1.96 18.53 -2.72
CA ASP A 50 -0.76 18.19 -1.95
C ASP A 50 -0.27 16.79 -2.35
N ARG A 51 0.59 16.75 -3.36
CA ARG A 51 1.12 15.52 -3.96
C ARG A 51 1.83 14.63 -2.94
N GLN A 52 2.56 15.22 -1.98
CA GLN A 52 3.30 14.46 -0.98
C GLN A 52 2.35 13.86 0.05
N ALA A 53 1.36 14.64 0.51
CA ALA A 53 0.32 14.13 1.41
C ALA A 53 -0.51 13.03 0.76
N ASN A 54 -0.81 13.12 -0.54
CA ASN A 54 -1.54 12.07 -1.26
C ASN A 54 -0.75 10.76 -1.32
N LEU A 55 0.56 10.81 -1.55
CA LEU A 55 1.42 9.62 -1.52
C LEU A 55 1.44 9.00 -0.12
N SER A 56 1.59 9.81 0.94
CA SER A 56 1.56 9.32 2.33
C SER A 56 0.21 8.68 2.67
N ALA A 57 -0.89 9.37 2.37
CA ALA A 57 -2.24 8.90 2.66
C ALA A 57 -2.56 7.58 1.94
N ALA A 58 -2.02 7.38 0.72
CA ALA A 58 -2.17 6.12 0.01
C ALA A 58 -1.44 4.97 0.70
N LEU A 59 -0.21 5.20 1.16
CA LEU A 59 0.56 4.20 1.90
C LEU A 59 -0.08 3.88 3.25
N ASP A 60 -0.57 4.89 3.96
CA ASP A 60 -1.27 4.73 5.23
C ASP A 60 -2.55 3.90 5.03
N ALA A 61 -3.36 4.23 4.03
CA ALA A 61 -4.59 3.50 3.71
C ALA A 61 -4.33 2.04 3.29
N LEU A 62 -3.20 1.75 2.62
CA LEU A 62 -2.78 0.39 2.32
C LEU A 62 -2.32 -0.36 3.58
N GLY A 63 -1.63 0.32 4.49
CA GLY A 63 -1.18 -0.24 5.77
C GLY A 63 -2.32 -0.52 6.76
N GLU A 64 -3.48 0.10 6.59
CA GLU A 64 -4.70 -0.21 7.35
C GLU A 64 -5.32 -1.57 6.98
N HIS A 65 -5.03 -2.10 5.78
CA HIS A 65 -5.62 -3.35 5.30
C HIS A 65 -4.94 -4.57 5.95
N ALA A 66 -5.72 -5.45 6.59
CA ALA A 66 -5.20 -6.54 7.41
C ALA A 66 -4.26 -7.52 6.67
N ASP A 67 -4.51 -7.72 5.37
CA ASP A 67 -3.72 -8.63 4.53
C ASP A 67 -2.63 -7.94 3.69
N VAL A 68 -2.40 -6.63 3.87
CA VAL A 68 -1.36 -5.87 3.14
C VAL A 68 -0.38 -5.27 4.15
N ALA A 69 0.91 -5.51 3.91
CA ALA A 69 1.99 -4.88 4.66
C ALA A 69 2.88 -4.08 3.71
N VAL A 70 2.99 -2.78 3.94
CA VAL A 70 3.99 -1.93 3.28
C VAL A 70 5.34 -2.22 3.91
N VAL A 71 6.28 -2.77 3.14
CA VAL A 71 7.61 -3.14 3.65
C VAL A 71 8.56 -1.96 3.58
N ARG A 72 8.60 -1.29 2.43
CA ARG A 72 9.50 -0.17 2.16
C ARG A 72 9.04 0.61 0.93
N VAL A 73 9.52 1.84 0.83
CA VAL A 73 9.20 2.78 -0.24
C VAL A 73 10.50 3.35 -0.79
N SER A 74 10.55 3.57 -2.10
CA SER A 74 11.67 4.22 -2.79
C SER A 74 11.81 5.69 -2.39
N GLY A 75 12.81 6.38 -2.96
CA GLY A 75 12.77 7.85 -3.02
C GLY A 75 11.53 8.35 -3.77
N VAL A 76 11.17 9.61 -3.52
CA VAL A 76 10.12 10.32 -4.28
C VAL A 76 10.78 11.12 -5.40
N TYR A 77 10.31 10.92 -6.63
CA TYR A 77 10.89 11.54 -7.82
C TYR A 77 9.87 12.43 -8.51
N GLU A 78 10.26 13.68 -8.75
CA GLU A 78 9.44 14.61 -9.53
C GLU A 78 9.71 14.42 -11.03
N THR A 79 8.67 14.19 -11.82
CA THR A 79 8.78 13.96 -13.28
C THR A 79 7.74 14.76 -14.05
N ARG A 80 8.09 15.13 -15.28
CA ARG A 80 7.16 15.80 -16.19
C ARG A 80 6.04 14.84 -16.63
N PRO A 81 4.81 15.35 -16.86
CA PRO A 81 3.72 14.55 -17.39
C PRO A 81 4.06 13.97 -18.78
N GLU A 82 3.73 12.71 -19.02
CA GLU A 82 3.88 12.05 -20.33
C GLU A 82 2.51 11.88 -21.01
N GLY A 83 2.29 12.53 -22.16
CA GLY A 83 1.15 12.26 -23.04
C GLY A 83 -0.23 12.75 -22.56
N GLY A 84 -0.28 13.71 -21.65
CA GLY A 84 -1.53 14.36 -21.22
C GLY A 84 -1.69 15.80 -21.73
N PRO A 85 -2.79 16.50 -21.37
CA PRO A 85 -2.99 17.92 -21.65
C PRO A 85 -1.76 18.80 -21.37
N PRO A 86 -1.57 19.89 -22.13
CA PRO A 86 -0.56 20.90 -21.81
C PRO A 86 -0.82 21.53 -20.42
N ASP A 87 0.23 22.09 -19.82
CA ASP A 87 0.19 22.84 -18.55
C ASP A 87 -0.23 22.05 -17.30
N GLN A 88 -0.03 20.74 -17.30
CA GLN A 88 -0.15 19.95 -16.08
C GLN A 88 1.06 20.13 -15.17
N ASN A 89 0.79 20.14 -13.85
CA ASN A 89 1.82 20.02 -12.84
C ASN A 89 2.64 18.73 -13.04
N ASN A 90 3.90 18.77 -12.61
CA ASN A 90 4.74 17.59 -12.53
C ASN A 90 4.12 16.54 -11.59
N TYR A 91 4.39 15.27 -11.88
CA TYR A 91 4.04 14.16 -11.01
C TYR A 91 5.13 13.96 -9.94
N LEU A 92 4.73 13.67 -8.71
CA LEU A 92 5.57 12.94 -7.77
C LEU A 92 5.32 11.46 -7.97
N ASN A 93 6.38 10.68 -8.18
CA ASN A 93 6.31 9.23 -8.36
C ASN A 93 7.18 8.52 -7.33
N ALA A 94 6.70 7.37 -6.86
CA ALA A 94 7.45 6.47 -5.99
C ALA A 94 7.07 5.02 -6.31
N VAL A 95 7.83 4.07 -5.79
CA VAL A 95 7.50 2.65 -5.81
C VAL A 95 7.50 2.14 -4.38
N ALA A 96 6.52 1.31 -4.03
CA ALA A 96 6.48 0.62 -2.74
C ALA A 96 6.61 -0.89 -2.95
N GLU A 97 7.40 -1.54 -2.09
CA GLU A 97 7.35 -2.98 -1.90
C GLU A 97 6.30 -3.31 -0.84
N LEU A 98 5.38 -4.19 -1.20
CA LEU A 98 4.36 -4.75 -0.35
C LEU A 98 4.60 -6.25 -0.13
N ARG A 99 4.04 -6.74 0.97
CA ARG A 99 3.82 -8.16 1.23
C ARG A 99 2.33 -8.35 1.44
N THR A 100 1.75 -9.29 0.72
CA THR A 100 0.31 -9.53 0.79
C THR A 100 -0.02 -11.01 0.78
N ARG A 101 -1.20 -11.34 1.32
CA ARG A 101 -1.84 -12.64 1.17
C ARG A 101 -2.99 -12.64 0.15
N LEU A 102 -3.35 -11.45 -0.33
CA LEU A 102 -4.38 -11.27 -1.34
C LEU A 102 -3.91 -11.80 -2.69
N GLU A 103 -4.83 -12.37 -3.46
CA GLU A 103 -4.58 -12.68 -4.86
C GLU A 103 -4.47 -11.38 -5.70
N PRO A 104 -3.84 -11.43 -6.89
CA PRO A 104 -3.55 -10.24 -7.68
C PRO A 104 -4.77 -9.37 -8.04
N LEU A 105 -5.93 -10.00 -8.28
CA LEU A 105 -7.18 -9.28 -8.56
C LEU A 105 -7.75 -8.61 -7.30
N GLU A 106 -7.68 -9.27 -6.15
CA GLU A 106 -8.13 -8.71 -4.87
C GLU A 106 -7.26 -7.51 -4.48
N LEU A 107 -5.94 -7.63 -4.67
CA LEU A 107 -5.04 -6.49 -4.46
C LEU A 107 -5.36 -5.34 -5.40
N LEU A 108 -5.64 -5.61 -6.69
CA LEU A 108 -6.03 -4.57 -7.65
C LEU A 108 -7.28 -3.81 -7.17
N GLU A 109 -8.26 -4.52 -6.62
CA GLU A 109 -9.48 -3.91 -6.08
C GLU A 109 -9.17 -3.02 -4.87
N VAL A 110 -8.31 -3.48 -3.95
CA VAL A 110 -7.82 -2.64 -2.83
C VAL A 110 -7.13 -1.38 -3.33
N LEU A 111 -6.28 -1.46 -4.35
CA LEU A 111 -5.62 -0.28 -4.93
C LEU A 111 -6.66 0.70 -5.49
N MET A 112 -7.64 0.21 -6.25
CA MET A 112 -8.71 1.03 -6.83
C MET A 112 -9.57 1.71 -5.76
N ASP A 113 -9.85 1.02 -4.64
CA ASP A 113 -10.61 1.57 -3.52
C ASP A 113 -9.85 2.69 -2.80
N VAL A 114 -8.54 2.52 -2.61
CA VAL A 114 -7.68 3.59 -2.04
C VAL A 114 -7.68 4.81 -2.95
N GLU A 115 -7.56 4.63 -4.26
CA GLU A 115 -7.65 5.75 -5.22
C GLU A 115 -8.98 6.49 -5.14
N ALA A 116 -10.09 5.75 -5.06
CA ALA A 116 -11.42 6.32 -4.94
C ALA A 116 -11.59 7.10 -3.63
N ARG A 117 -11.12 6.55 -2.50
CA ARG A 117 -11.11 7.22 -1.18
C ARG A 117 -10.31 8.53 -1.21
N LEU A 118 -9.20 8.57 -1.95
CA LEU A 118 -8.34 9.75 -2.11
C LEU A 118 -8.78 10.68 -3.26
N GLY A 119 -10.00 10.49 -3.76
CA GLY A 119 -10.65 11.45 -4.67
C GLY A 119 -10.22 11.35 -6.12
N ARG A 120 -9.62 10.23 -6.55
CA ARG A 120 -9.31 10.02 -7.98
C ARG A 120 -10.61 9.99 -8.79
N ARG A 121 -10.74 10.90 -9.76
CA ARG A 121 -11.85 10.95 -10.72
C ARG A 121 -11.36 10.58 -12.11
N ARG A 122 -11.97 9.55 -12.73
CA ARG A 122 -11.64 9.11 -14.08
C ARG A 122 -12.42 9.96 -15.11
N SER A 123 -11.88 11.13 -15.46
CA SER A 123 -12.53 12.08 -16.38
C SER A 123 -12.08 11.96 -17.84
N ALA A 124 -10.79 11.75 -18.09
CA ALA A 124 -10.21 11.58 -19.42
C ALA A 124 -8.92 10.75 -19.38
N PRO A 125 -8.48 10.15 -20.51
CA PRO A 125 -7.17 9.52 -20.61
C PRO A 125 -6.05 10.51 -20.24
N ASN A 126 -5.10 10.07 -19.42
CA ASN A 126 -3.96 10.87 -18.94
C ASN A 126 -4.33 12.19 -18.26
N ALA A 127 -5.55 12.29 -17.71
CA ALA A 127 -5.95 13.44 -16.90
C ALA A 127 -5.11 13.55 -15.61
N PRO A 128 -4.95 14.78 -15.09
CA PRO A 128 -4.41 14.99 -13.75
C PRO A 128 -5.19 14.19 -12.69
N ARG A 129 -4.47 13.69 -11.70
CA ARG A 129 -5.02 12.83 -10.64
C ARG A 129 -4.38 13.13 -9.28
N THR A 130 -5.20 12.97 -8.25
CA THR A 130 -4.78 13.09 -6.85
C THR A 130 -3.79 11.98 -6.50
N ILE A 131 -4.11 10.74 -6.89
CA ILE A 131 -3.26 9.56 -6.74
C ILE A 131 -3.52 8.57 -7.88
N ASP A 132 -2.50 7.77 -8.19
CA ASP A 132 -2.46 6.66 -9.14
C ASP A 132 -1.67 5.54 -8.48
N LEU A 133 -2.25 4.34 -8.40
CA LEU A 133 -1.66 3.14 -7.84
C LEU A 133 -1.65 2.06 -8.91
N ASP A 134 -0.48 1.82 -9.48
CA ASP A 134 -0.29 0.81 -10.54
C ASP A 134 0.34 -0.46 -9.94
N LEU A 135 -0.29 -1.62 -10.12
CA LEU A 135 0.32 -2.91 -9.80
C LEU A 135 1.41 -3.24 -10.84
N LEU A 136 2.69 -3.21 -10.44
CA LEU A 136 3.82 -3.38 -11.35
C LEU A 136 4.25 -4.84 -11.45
N LEU A 137 4.49 -5.48 -10.30
CA LEU A 137 4.99 -6.85 -10.18
C LEU A 137 4.28 -7.56 -9.03
N PHE A 138 4.00 -8.84 -9.22
CA PHE A 138 3.43 -9.70 -8.19
C PHE A 138 4.28 -10.97 -8.11
N GLY A 139 5.23 -11.00 -7.17
CA GLY A 139 6.23 -12.05 -7.08
C GLY A 139 6.97 -12.24 -8.41
N ARG A 140 7.00 -13.48 -8.88
CA ARG A 140 7.50 -13.87 -10.21
C ARG A 140 6.36 -14.21 -11.19
N ARG A 141 5.12 -13.89 -10.81
CA ARG A 141 3.92 -14.30 -11.57
C ARG A 141 3.80 -13.52 -12.86
N ARG A 142 3.32 -14.21 -13.90
CA ARG A 142 2.90 -13.61 -15.17
C ARG A 142 1.40 -13.78 -15.31
N ILE A 143 0.69 -12.66 -15.32
CA ILE A 143 -0.77 -12.60 -15.30
C ILE A 143 -1.21 -11.88 -16.57
N SER A 144 -2.14 -12.49 -17.30
CA SER A 144 -2.74 -11.91 -18.50
C SER A 144 -4.25 -12.11 -18.45
N LEU A 145 -4.92 -11.26 -17.68
CA LEU A 145 -6.37 -11.23 -17.52
C LEU A 145 -6.95 -9.97 -18.18
N PRO A 146 -8.23 -9.95 -18.58
CA PRO A 146 -8.85 -8.78 -19.21
C PRO A 146 -8.74 -7.49 -18.37
N ARG A 147 -8.75 -7.62 -17.04
CA ARG A 147 -8.67 -6.50 -16.09
C ARG A 147 -7.26 -6.25 -15.55
N LEU A 148 -6.30 -7.18 -15.75
CA LEU A 148 -4.99 -7.11 -15.10
C LEU A 148 -3.90 -7.79 -15.94
N VAL A 149 -2.80 -7.07 -16.16
CA VAL A 149 -1.58 -7.60 -16.79
C VAL A 149 -0.39 -7.36 -15.87
N VAL A 150 0.30 -8.43 -15.48
CA VAL A 150 1.51 -8.41 -14.64
C VAL A 150 2.59 -9.28 -15.28
N PRO A 151 3.85 -8.85 -15.39
CA PRO A 151 4.37 -7.50 -15.13
C PRO A 151 3.66 -6.41 -15.93
N HIS A 152 3.54 -5.21 -15.36
CA HIS A 152 2.84 -4.12 -16.04
C HIS A 152 3.50 -3.82 -17.40
N PRO A 153 2.76 -3.85 -18.53
CA PRO A 153 3.33 -3.95 -19.87
C PRO A 153 4.22 -2.76 -20.26
N ARG A 154 3.94 -1.58 -19.67
CA ARG A 154 4.68 -0.34 -19.95
C ARG A 154 5.77 -0.03 -18.92
N MET A 155 5.92 -0.80 -17.84
CA MET A 155 6.86 -0.45 -16.77
C MET A 155 8.30 -0.37 -17.26
N TRP A 156 8.70 -1.30 -18.14
CA TRP A 156 10.05 -1.41 -18.69
C TRP A 156 10.47 -0.26 -19.61
N ARG A 157 9.53 0.61 -19.98
CA ARG A 157 9.77 1.75 -20.87
C ARG A 157 9.67 3.10 -20.13
N ARG A 158 9.23 3.10 -18.87
CA ARG A 158 8.91 4.32 -18.12
C ARG A 158 10.00 4.60 -17.09
N ARG A 159 10.80 5.63 -17.34
CA ARG A 159 11.89 6.04 -16.42
C ARG A 159 11.38 6.37 -15.03
N PHE A 160 10.23 7.03 -14.93
CA PHE A 160 9.61 7.38 -13.65
C PHE A 160 9.16 6.18 -12.81
N VAL A 161 9.10 4.98 -13.39
CA VAL A 161 8.89 3.71 -12.67
C VAL A 161 10.23 3.05 -12.37
N LEU A 162 11.12 2.96 -13.37
CA LEU A 162 12.38 2.24 -13.25
C LEU A 162 13.37 2.89 -12.28
N THR A 163 13.43 4.23 -12.23
CA THR A 163 14.30 4.95 -11.31
C THR A 163 13.95 4.65 -9.85
N PRO A 164 12.71 4.88 -9.37
CA PRO A 164 12.33 4.49 -8.02
C PRO A 164 12.38 2.97 -7.76
N LEU A 165 12.10 2.13 -8.75
CA LEU A 165 12.22 0.67 -8.57
C LEU A 165 13.67 0.24 -8.32
N ALA A 166 14.65 0.91 -8.93
CA ALA A 166 16.07 0.63 -8.74
C ALA A 166 16.58 0.95 -7.33
N ASP A 167 15.90 1.83 -6.59
CA ASP A 167 16.19 2.04 -5.16
C ASP A 167 15.85 0.80 -4.33
N LEU A 168 14.93 -0.04 -4.83
CA LEU A 168 14.42 -1.19 -4.11
C LEU A 168 15.08 -2.49 -4.55
N CYS A 169 15.34 -2.70 -5.83
CA CYS A 169 15.90 -3.97 -6.31
C CYS A 169 16.80 -3.80 -7.52
N ASP A 170 17.58 -4.86 -7.81
CA ASP A 170 18.28 -4.97 -9.09
C ASP A 170 17.26 -5.25 -10.20
N VAL A 171 16.88 -4.18 -10.90
CA VAL A 171 15.88 -4.20 -11.98
C VAL A 171 16.31 -5.12 -13.13
N ALA A 172 17.61 -5.21 -13.42
CA ALA A 172 18.12 -6.05 -14.51
C ALA A 172 18.01 -7.53 -14.15
N ALA A 173 18.43 -7.90 -12.94
CA ALA A 173 18.28 -9.26 -12.42
C ALA A 173 16.80 -9.66 -12.31
N MET A 174 15.95 -8.76 -11.81
CA MET A 174 14.50 -8.99 -11.70
C MET A 174 13.86 -9.27 -13.06
N ARG A 175 14.19 -8.45 -14.07
CA ARG A 175 13.68 -8.63 -15.43
C ARG A 175 14.14 -9.97 -16.03
N ALA A 176 15.41 -10.29 -15.90
CA ALA A 176 15.96 -11.55 -16.40
C ALA A 176 15.26 -12.77 -15.76
N ALA A 177 14.98 -12.71 -14.44
CA ALA A 177 14.26 -13.77 -13.74
C ALA A 177 12.83 -13.98 -14.30
N LEU A 178 12.10 -12.91 -14.60
CA LEU A 178 10.75 -12.97 -15.16
C LEU A 178 10.72 -13.47 -16.62
N GLU A 179 11.81 -13.25 -17.37
CA GLU A 179 11.96 -13.74 -18.74
C GLU A 179 12.26 -15.25 -18.78
N GLN A 180 12.95 -15.79 -17.77
CA GLN A 180 13.29 -17.21 -17.65
C GLN A 180 12.09 -18.10 -17.26
N ASP A 181 11.14 -17.58 -16.47
CA ASP A 181 9.98 -18.34 -15.97
C ASP A 181 8.78 -18.34 -16.94
N GLY A 182 9.03 -18.26 -18.25
CA GLY A 182 8.00 -18.08 -19.29
C GLY A 182 6.99 -19.22 -19.52
N ASN A 183 6.67 -20.05 -18.52
CA ASN A 183 5.56 -20.99 -18.57
C ASN A 183 4.33 -20.38 -17.90
N VAL A 184 3.31 -20.04 -18.69
CA VAL A 184 2.14 -19.25 -18.29
C VAL A 184 1.14 -20.07 -17.47
N ASP A 185 0.88 -19.64 -16.23
CA ASP A 185 -0.38 -19.95 -15.54
C ASP A 185 -1.49 -19.11 -16.18
N ALA A 186 -2.03 -19.60 -17.28
CA ALA A 186 -3.33 -19.18 -17.76
C ALA A 186 -4.37 -19.75 -16.78
N ALA A 187 -4.76 -18.97 -15.78
CA ALA A 187 -5.93 -19.30 -14.96
C ALA A 187 -7.13 -19.44 -15.92
N ALA A 188 -7.57 -20.68 -16.10
CA ALA A 188 -8.71 -21.03 -16.93
C ALA A 188 -9.92 -20.21 -16.47
N ALA A 189 -10.45 -19.39 -17.36
CA ALA A 189 -11.78 -18.82 -17.18
C ALA A 189 -12.77 -19.99 -16.98
N PRO A 190 -13.68 -19.94 -16.00
CA PRO A 190 -14.79 -20.88 -15.95
C PRO A 190 -15.60 -20.67 -17.24
N GLY A 191 -15.62 -21.71 -18.08
CA GLY A 191 -16.37 -21.68 -19.34
C GLY A 191 -17.84 -21.49 -19.06
N ASP A 192 -18.45 -20.51 -19.72
CA ASP A 192 -19.89 -20.38 -19.85
C ASP A 192 -20.41 -21.64 -20.56
N ARG A 193 -20.90 -22.61 -19.79
CA ARG A 193 -21.87 -23.59 -20.27
C ARG A 193 -23.24 -22.98 -20.13
N GLU A 194 -23.72 -22.32 -21.18
CA GLU A 194 -25.16 -22.21 -21.40
C GLU A 194 -25.64 -23.53 -22.02
N GLU A 195 -26.25 -24.36 -21.17
CA GLU A 195 -27.23 -25.37 -21.57
C GLU A 195 -28.59 -24.66 -21.74
N GLY A 196 -29.29 -24.90 -22.85
CA GLY A 196 -30.68 -24.48 -23.05
C GLY A 196 -31.09 -24.25 -24.48
#